data_AF-A0A399I9D8-F1
#
_entry.id   AF-A0A399I9D8-F1
#
_cell.length_a   1.000
_cell.length_b   1.000
_cell.length_c   1.000
_cell.angle_alpha   90.00
_cell.angle_beta   90.00
_cell.angle_gamma   90.00
#
_symmetry.space_group_name_H-M   'P 1'
#
loop_
_entity.id
_entity.type
_entity.pdbx_description
1 polymer ?
#
loop_
_entity_poly.entity_id
_entity_poly.type
_entity_poly.pdbx_seq_one_letter_code
_entity_poly.pdbx_strand_id
1 'polypeptide(L)'
;MIHTNNPMIQFSIKERLDGHWDFVPLSDLWGRSVRELFSGYSGREVVAEFLVNDYDMPHRWFFCGTDFWLQRMAEKGRACSFAEAITILEERKPDILARVIPGLNDVIDLFPGSVMELCECGNMVSAGQATTETAGVTEPSDPHTKNRKEKGL
;
A
#
# COMPACT_ATOMS: atom_id res chain seq x y z
N MET A 1 35.79 -18.12 5.07
CA MET A 1 34.47 -18.68 4.72
C MET A 1 33.51 -17.53 4.63
N ILE A 2 33.00 -17.22 3.44
CA ILE A 2 31.90 -16.26 3.30
C ILE A 2 30.66 -17.03 3.74
N HIS A 3 30.11 -16.71 4.92
CA HIS A 3 28.77 -17.16 5.26
C HIS A 3 27.82 -16.43 4.31
N THR A 4 27.43 -17.11 3.22
CA THR A 4 26.27 -16.70 2.44
C THR A 4 25.05 -16.95 3.32
N ASN A 5 24.74 -16.02 4.22
CA ASN A 5 23.46 -16.03 4.90
C ASN A 5 22.43 -15.66 3.84
N ASN A 6 21.72 -16.65 3.32
CA ASN A 6 20.61 -16.36 2.42
C ASN A 6 19.68 -15.34 3.12
N PRO A 7 19.27 -14.26 2.43
CA PRO A 7 18.33 -13.30 3.00
C PRO A 7 17.11 -14.06 3.48
N MET A 8 16.81 -13.94 4.77
CA MET A 8 15.67 -14.64 5.36
C MET A 8 14.42 -13.83 5.04
N ILE A 9 13.52 -14.40 4.25
CA ILE A 9 12.20 -13.83 3.97
C ILE A 9 11.20 -14.49 4.91
N GLN A 10 10.45 -13.70 5.66
CA GLN A 10 9.28 -14.16 6.39
C GLN A 10 8.03 -13.62 5.71
N PHE A 11 7.04 -14.47 5.53
CA PHE A 11 5.73 -14.11 4.98
C PHE A 11 4.64 -14.36 6.00
N SER A 12 3.72 -13.42 6.15
CA SER A 12 2.50 -13.61 6.91
C SER A 12 1.34 -12.88 6.25
N ILE A 13 0.14 -13.37 6.46
CA ILE A 13 -1.08 -12.73 6.00
C ILE A 13 -2.10 -12.70 7.13
N LYS A 14 -2.72 -11.54 7.31
CA LYS A 14 -3.76 -11.32 8.30
C LYS A 14 -5.00 -10.82 7.61
N GLU A 15 -6.14 -11.28 8.07
CA GLU A 15 -7.45 -10.82 7.64
C GLU A 15 -8.26 -10.35 8.85
N ARG A 16 -9.04 -9.28 8.65
CA ARG A 16 -9.96 -8.78 9.65
C ARG A 16 -11.35 -9.39 9.44
N LEU A 17 -11.75 -10.26 10.35
CA LEU A 17 -13.07 -10.90 10.36
C LEU A 17 -13.80 -10.49 11.64
N ASP A 18 -15.07 -10.07 11.51
CA ASP A 18 -15.92 -9.67 12.63
C ASP A 18 -15.27 -8.68 13.61
N GLY A 19 -14.42 -7.79 13.08
CA GLY A 19 -13.70 -6.78 13.84
C GLY A 19 -12.36 -7.22 14.44
N HIS A 20 -12.04 -8.51 14.41
CA HIS A 20 -10.81 -9.11 14.93
C HIS A 20 -9.81 -9.42 13.83
N TRP A 21 -8.52 -9.37 14.16
CA TRP A 21 -7.43 -9.69 13.23
C TRP A 21 -6.92 -11.10 13.48
N ASP A 22 -7.05 -11.97 12.49
CA ASP A 22 -6.56 -13.33 12.55
C ASP A 22 -5.53 -13.59 11.46
N PHE A 23 -4.58 -14.47 11.76
CA PHE A 23 -3.65 -14.97 10.75
C PHE A 23 -4.39 -15.92 9.82
N VAL A 24 -4.26 -15.69 8.52
CA VAL A 24 -4.76 -16.65 7.53
C VAL A 24 -3.84 -17.86 7.55
N PRO A 25 -4.35 -19.09 7.78
CA PRO A 25 -3.56 -20.30 7.71
C PRO A 25 -2.89 -20.43 6.34
N LEU A 26 -1.57 -20.65 6.32
CA LEU A 26 -0.85 -20.80 5.05
C LEU A 26 -1.31 -22.04 4.25
N SER A 27 -1.93 -23.02 4.91
CA SER A 27 -2.63 -24.14 4.26
C SER A 27 -3.74 -23.68 3.30
N ASP A 28 -4.39 -22.55 3.59
CA ASP A 28 -5.52 -22.05 2.80
C ASP A 28 -5.06 -21.42 1.48
N LEU A 29 -3.76 -21.15 1.37
CA LEU A 29 -3.12 -20.61 0.18
C LEU A 29 -2.66 -21.73 -0.77
N TRP A 30 -2.59 -22.98 -0.29
CA TRP A 30 -2.09 -24.12 -1.08
C TRP A 30 -2.96 -24.37 -2.30
N GLY A 31 -2.32 -24.57 -3.45
CA GLY A 31 -2.99 -24.95 -4.70
C GLY A 31 -3.58 -23.76 -5.45
N ARG A 32 -3.53 -22.56 -4.87
CA ARG A 32 -3.89 -21.32 -5.55
C ARG A 32 -2.68 -20.76 -6.30
N SER A 33 -2.94 -20.16 -7.45
CA SER A 33 -1.97 -19.30 -8.12
C SER A 33 -1.79 -17.97 -7.38
N VAL A 34 -0.66 -17.30 -7.57
CA VAL A 34 -0.42 -15.95 -7.03
C VAL A 34 -1.51 -14.98 -7.51
N ARG A 35 -1.96 -15.10 -8.76
CA ARG A 35 -3.08 -14.30 -9.28
C ARG A 35 -4.36 -14.55 -8.49
N GLU A 36 -4.78 -15.80 -8.33
CA GLU A 36 -6.01 -16.14 -7.60
C GLU A 36 -5.95 -15.65 -6.14
N LEU A 37 -4.77 -15.75 -5.53
CA LEU A 37 -4.51 -15.22 -4.19
C LEU A 37 -4.74 -13.71 -4.13
N PHE A 38 -4.04 -12.94 -4.97
CA PHE A 38 -4.08 -11.48 -4.92
C PHE A 38 -5.45 -10.94 -5.34
N SER A 39 -6.05 -11.50 -6.39
CA SER A 39 -7.40 -11.11 -6.81
C SER A 39 -8.44 -11.44 -5.73
N GLY A 40 -8.28 -12.55 -5.00
CA GLY A 40 -9.20 -12.94 -3.93
C GLY A 40 -9.13 -12.10 -2.66
N TYR A 41 -8.07 -11.31 -2.48
CA TYR A 41 -7.88 -10.40 -1.34
C TYR A 41 -8.05 -8.92 -1.67
N SER A 42 -8.10 -8.56 -2.94
CA SER A 42 -8.41 -7.18 -3.35
C SER A 42 -9.81 -6.77 -2.87
N GLY A 43 -9.93 -5.58 -2.29
CA GLY A 43 -11.16 -5.04 -1.71
C GLY A 43 -11.51 -5.55 -0.31
N ARG A 44 -10.71 -6.44 0.29
CA ARG A 44 -10.96 -7.01 1.63
C ARG A 44 -10.05 -6.40 2.69
N GLU A 45 -10.47 -6.48 3.95
CA GLU A 45 -9.67 -6.02 5.10
C GLU A 45 -8.51 -7.00 5.39
N VAL A 46 -7.52 -7.03 4.51
CA VAL A 46 -6.41 -7.99 4.50
C VAL A 46 -5.09 -7.25 4.36
N VAL A 47 -4.08 -7.70 5.11
CA VAL A 47 -2.69 -7.26 4.99
C VAL A 47 -1.79 -8.48 4.91
N ALA A 48 -1.06 -8.61 3.81
CA ALA A 48 0.06 -9.53 3.70
C ALA A 48 1.37 -8.77 3.95
N GLU A 49 2.21 -9.30 4.84
CA GLU A 49 3.49 -8.73 5.24
C GLU A 49 4.61 -9.66 4.82
N PHE A 50 5.62 -9.08 4.19
CA PHE A 50 6.89 -9.72 3.89
C PHE A 50 8.00 -8.96 4.63
N LEU A 51 8.70 -9.67 5.51
CA LEU A 51 9.90 -9.18 6.18
C LEU A 51 11.12 -9.79 5.48
N VAL A 52 11.90 -8.95 4.81
CA VAL A 52 13.16 -9.32 4.17
C VAL A 52 14.29 -8.87 5.08
N ASN A 53 14.91 -9.82 5.77
CA ASN A 53 16.10 -9.56 6.57
C ASN A 53 17.32 -9.61 5.66
N ASP A 54 17.71 -8.46 5.12
CA ASP A 54 19.01 -8.27 4.48
C ASP A 54 20.01 -7.72 5.50
N TYR A 55 21.26 -8.14 5.40
CA TYR A 55 22.29 -8.15 6.46
C TYR A 55 22.34 -6.93 7.41
N ASP A 56 22.05 -5.73 6.91
CA ASP A 56 22.17 -4.47 7.66
C ASP A 56 20.83 -3.81 8.05
N MET A 57 19.72 -4.07 7.34
CA MET A 57 18.41 -3.51 7.69
C MET A 57 17.24 -4.40 7.22
N PRO A 58 16.31 -4.76 8.12
CA PRO A 58 15.09 -5.45 7.73
C PRO A 58 14.19 -4.54 6.89
N HIS A 59 13.79 -5.01 5.72
CA HIS A 59 12.81 -4.34 4.86
C HIS A 59 11.44 -4.97 5.03
N ARG A 60 10.44 -4.15 5.36
CA ARG A 60 9.04 -4.57 5.48
C ARG A 60 8.27 -4.11 4.25
N TRP A 61 7.62 -5.07 3.61
CA TRP A 61 6.74 -4.84 2.48
C TRP A 61 5.35 -5.33 2.80
N PHE A 62 4.35 -4.56 2.38
CA PHE A 62 2.95 -4.84 2.65
C PHE A 62 2.17 -4.88 1.34
N PHE A 63 1.33 -5.90 1.20
CA PHE A 63 0.27 -5.95 0.20
C PHE A 63 -1.07 -5.79 0.92
N CYS A 64 -1.85 -4.82 0.50
CA CYS A 64 -3.08 -4.41 1.19
C CYS A 64 -4.31 -4.64 0.31
N GLY A 65 -5.39 -5.13 0.93
CA GLY A 65 -6.67 -5.33 0.26
C GLY A 65 -7.48 -4.05 0.08
N THR A 66 -7.31 -3.05 0.95
CA THR A 66 -8.01 -1.74 0.84
C THR A 66 -7.04 -0.56 0.90
N ASP A 67 -7.47 0.58 0.35
CA ASP A 67 -6.71 1.84 0.38
C ASP A 67 -6.48 2.34 1.81
N PHE A 68 -7.42 2.08 2.72
CA PHE A 68 -7.27 2.40 4.13
C PHE A 68 -6.05 1.70 4.74
N TRP A 69 -5.88 0.40 4.47
CA TRP A 69 -4.73 -0.35 4.96
C TRP A 69 -3.45 -0.01 4.22
N LEU A 70 -3.53 0.27 2.92
CA LEU A 70 -2.39 0.75 2.13
C LEU A 70 -1.77 2.00 2.78
N GLN A 71 -2.58 3.03 3.06
CA GLN A 71 -2.12 4.27 3.70
C GLN A 71 -1.52 4.01 5.08
N ARG A 72 -2.19 3.17 5.89
CA ARG A 72 -1.72 2.87 7.25
C ARG A 72 -0.44 2.03 7.29
N MET A 73 -0.23 1.15 6.31
CA MET A 73 0.97 0.30 6.23
C MET A 73 2.15 1.03 5.60
N ALA A 74 1.91 2.03 4.75
CA ALA A 74 2.95 2.90 4.20
C ALA A 74 3.75 3.66 5.29
N GLU A 75 3.15 3.89 6.47
CA GLU A 75 3.85 4.47 7.63
C GLU A 75 4.87 3.50 8.27
N LYS A 76 4.78 2.20 7.99
CA LYS A 76 5.57 1.14 8.65
C LYS A 76 6.60 0.49 7.74
N GLY A 77 6.55 0.76 6.44
CA GLY A 77 7.36 0.13 5.41
C GLY A 77 6.81 0.45 4.04
N ARG A 78 7.24 -0.30 3.03
CA ARG A 78 6.74 -0.15 1.65
C ARG A 78 5.39 -0.84 1.53
N ALA A 79 4.40 -0.20 0.95
CA ALA A 79 3.06 -0.76 0.84
C ALA A 79 2.50 -0.57 -0.58
N CYS A 80 1.84 -1.59 -1.09
CA CYS A 80 1.13 -1.56 -2.37
C CYS A 80 -0.22 -2.28 -2.23
N SER A 81 -1.15 -2.00 -3.13
CA SER A 81 -2.41 -2.77 -3.17
C SER A 81 -2.21 -4.12 -3.86
N PHE A 82 -3.01 -5.14 -3.51
CA PHE A 82 -2.98 -6.41 -4.26
C PHE A 82 -3.27 -6.23 -5.76
N ALA A 83 -4.13 -5.28 -6.12
CA ALA A 83 -4.44 -4.97 -7.51
C ALA A 83 -3.23 -4.38 -8.26
N GLU A 84 -2.55 -3.42 -7.63
CA GLU A 84 -1.33 -2.82 -8.16
C GLU A 84 -0.20 -3.85 -8.31
N ALA A 85 -0.05 -4.75 -7.33
CA ALA A 85 0.91 -5.83 -7.40
C ALA A 85 0.64 -6.78 -8.58
N ILE A 86 -0.63 -7.09 -8.88
CA ILE A 86 -0.99 -7.85 -10.08
C ILE A 86 -0.52 -7.09 -11.33
N THR A 87 -0.87 -5.82 -11.48
CA THR A 87 -0.47 -5.00 -12.64
C THR A 87 1.05 -5.01 -12.85
N ILE A 88 1.82 -4.78 -11.79
CA ILE A 88 3.29 -4.77 -11.86
C ILE A 88 3.83 -6.14 -12.26
N LEU A 89 3.29 -7.22 -11.69
CA LEU A 89 3.70 -8.57 -12.01
C LEU A 89 3.32 -8.95 -13.45
N GLU A 90 2.16 -8.53 -13.95
CA GLU A 90 1.74 -8.76 -15.33
C GLU A 90 2.73 -8.14 -16.32
N GLU A 91 3.16 -6.91 -16.06
CA GLU A 91 4.08 -6.18 -16.92
C GLU A 91 5.51 -6.74 -16.87
N ARG A 92 5.98 -7.13 -15.67
CA ARG A 92 7.41 -7.40 -15.46
C ARG A 92 7.75 -8.87 -15.37
N LYS A 93 6.89 -9.69 -14.75
CA LYS A 93 7.14 -11.11 -14.48
C LYS A 93 5.82 -11.92 -14.51
N PRO A 94 5.11 -11.97 -15.65
CA PRO A 94 3.78 -12.56 -15.74
C PRO A 94 3.74 -14.04 -15.35
N ASP A 95 4.84 -14.77 -15.55
CA ASP A 95 4.95 -16.18 -15.16
C ASP A 95 4.74 -16.39 -13.66
N ILE A 96 5.11 -15.42 -12.81
CA ILE A 96 4.92 -15.51 -11.36
C ILE A 96 3.43 -15.57 -11.01
N LEU A 97 2.59 -14.83 -11.73
CA LEU A 97 1.14 -14.81 -11.48
C LEU A 97 0.48 -16.16 -11.73
N ALA A 98 1.03 -16.93 -12.67
CA ALA A 98 0.56 -18.27 -13.00
C ALA A 98 1.16 -19.36 -12.08
N ARG A 99 2.16 -19.04 -11.26
CA ARG A 99 2.76 -20.04 -10.35
C ARG A 99 1.77 -20.40 -9.26
N VAL A 100 1.54 -21.71 -9.15
CA VAL A 100 0.77 -22.32 -8.07
C VAL A 100 1.66 -22.41 -6.84
N ILE A 101 1.12 -22.03 -5.68
CA ILE A 101 1.77 -22.17 -4.37
C ILE A 101 1.84 -23.67 -4.04
N PRO A 102 3.01 -24.33 -4.14
CA PRO A 102 3.13 -25.78 -3.95
C PRO A 102 3.09 -26.20 -2.47
N GLY A 103 3.43 -25.29 -1.55
CA GLY A 103 3.44 -25.51 -0.11
C GLY A 103 3.99 -24.33 0.70
N LEU A 104 3.95 -24.48 2.02
CA LEU A 104 4.31 -23.46 3.04
C LEU A 104 5.74 -22.89 2.87
N ASN A 105 6.71 -23.74 2.49
CA ASN A 105 8.11 -23.35 2.36
C ASN A 105 8.43 -22.64 1.04
N ASP A 106 7.56 -22.80 0.04
CA ASP A 106 7.84 -22.34 -1.33
C ASP A 106 7.26 -20.95 -1.61
N VAL A 107 6.42 -20.40 -0.70
CA VAL A 107 5.93 -19.02 -0.83
C VAL A 107 7.10 -18.03 -0.87
N ILE A 108 8.15 -18.29 -0.11
CA ILE A 108 9.39 -17.49 -0.13
C ILE A 108 10.06 -17.54 -1.50
N ASP A 109 10.07 -18.70 -2.16
CA ASP A 109 10.68 -18.89 -3.48
C ASP A 109 9.84 -18.25 -4.61
N LEU A 110 8.54 -18.05 -4.38
CA LEU A 110 7.65 -17.34 -5.30
C LEU A 110 7.83 -15.82 -5.25
N PHE A 111 8.23 -15.29 -4.10
CA PHE A 111 8.44 -13.87 -3.86
C PHE A 111 9.88 -13.59 -3.40
N PRO A 112 10.92 -13.89 -4.22
CA PRO A 112 12.28 -13.50 -3.88
C PRO A 112 12.35 -11.97 -3.73
N GLY A 113 13.33 -11.46 -2.98
CA GLY A 113 13.50 -10.00 -2.75
C GLY A 113 13.41 -9.16 -4.04
N SER A 114 13.89 -9.70 -5.16
CA SER A 114 13.79 -9.09 -6.51
C SER A 114 12.38 -8.97 -7.12
N VAL A 115 11.35 -9.57 -6.52
CA VAL A 115 9.94 -9.39 -6.91
C VAL A 115 9.32 -8.27 -6.08
N MET A 116 9.73 -8.19 -4.82
CA MET A 116 9.32 -7.13 -3.91
C MET A 116 9.92 -5.80 -4.35
N GLU A 117 11.20 -5.77 -4.71
CA GLU A 117 11.86 -4.61 -5.32
C GLU A 117 11.21 -4.12 -6.62
N LEU A 118 10.39 -4.93 -7.31
CA LEU A 118 9.67 -4.45 -8.50
C LEU A 118 8.40 -3.70 -8.12
N CYS A 119 7.86 -3.98 -6.95
CA CYS A 119 6.67 -3.35 -6.40
C CYS A 119 7.01 -2.06 -5.65
N GLU A 120 7.99 -1.25 -6.12
CA GLU A 120 8.34 0.08 -5.55
C GLU A 120 7.18 1.10 -5.70
N CYS A 121 6.02 0.74 -5.19
CA CYS A 121 4.86 1.57 -5.02
C CYS A 121 5.17 2.45 -3.80
N GLY A 122 5.44 3.73 -4.07
CA GLY A 122 5.41 4.76 -3.04
C GLY A 122 6.77 5.20 -2.50
N ASN A 123 7.46 6.05 -3.25
CA ASN A 123 7.84 7.36 -2.71
C ASN A 123 6.77 8.39 -3.12
N MET A 124 5.51 8.18 -2.72
CA MET A 124 4.55 9.28 -2.69
C MET A 124 4.63 9.91 -1.32
N VAL A 125 5.55 10.87 -1.22
CA VAL A 125 5.54 11.92 -0.21
C VAL A 125 4.18 12.63 -0.33
N SER A 126 3.21 12.28 0.50
CA SER A 126 2.10 13.19 0.80
C SER A 126 2.44 13.91 2.10
N ALA A 127 3.45 14.77 2.04
CA ALA A 127 3.57 15.86 2.99
C ALA A 127 2.48 16.86 2.63
N GLY A 128 1.28 16.63 3.16
CA GLY A 128 0.24 17.64 3.18
C GLY A 128 0.78 18.88 3.89
N GLN A 129 1.04 19.95 3.14
CA GLN A 129 0.79 21.26 3.68
C GLN A 129 -0.73 21.37 3.86
N ALA A 130 -1.20 21.02 5.04
CA ALA A 130 -2.44 21.56 5.55
C ALA A 130 -2.24 23.07 5.76
N THR A 131 -2.64 23.89 4.79
CA THR A 131 -2.95 25.30 5.07
C THR A 131 -4.42 25.38 5.41
N THR A 132 -4.66 25.29 6.73
CA THR A 132 -5.74 25.90 7.49
C THR A 132 -6.78 26.69 6.68
N GLU A 133 -8.00 26.15 6.59
CA GLU A 133 -9.20 26.96 6.51
C GLU A 133 -9.30 27.79 7.80
N THR A 134 -8.98 29.08 7.71
CA THR A 134 -9.45 30.06 8.70
C THR A 134 -10.63 30.78 8.06
N ALA A 135 -11.83 30.46 8.52
CA ALA A 135 -13.02 31.26 8.26
C ALA A 135 -12.77 32.70 8.75
N GLY A 136 -12.83 33.66 7.83
CA GLY A 136 -12.76 35.09 8.10
C GLY A 136 -13.80 35.80 7.25
N VAL A 137 -14.98 36.05 7.84
CA VAL A 137 -15.96 37.02 7.36
C VAL A 137 -15.30 38.41 7.38
N THR A 138 -15.45 39.22 6.32
CA THR A 138 -16.13 40.54 6.31
C THR A 138 -15.71 41.40 5.09
N GLU A 139 -16.74 41.88 4.38
CA GLU A 139 -16.86 43.04 3.47
C GLU A 139 -16.10 43.14 2.13
N PRO A 140 -16.83 43.27 0.99
CA PRO A 140 -16.31 43.87 -0.23
C PRO A 140 -16.42 45.40 -0.16
N SER A 141 -15.27 46.08 -0.13
CA SER A 141 -15.19 47.53 -0.34
C SER A 141 -15.03 47.88 -1.82
N ASP A 142 -15.88 48.83 -2.21
CA ASP A 142 -15.85 49.73 -3.37
C ASP A 142 -16.21 49.21 -4.76
N PRO A 143 -17.12 49.94 -5.42
CA PRO A 143 -16.59 50.80 -6.48
C PRO A 143 -16.98 52.27 -6.33
N HIS A 144 -15.97 53.13 -6.44
CA HIS A 144 -16.08 54.54 -6.76
C HIS A 144 -17.07 54.78 -7.91
N THR A 145 -18.11 55.58 -7.67
CA THR A 145 -18.72 56.43 -8.69
C THR A 145 -19.12 57.77 -8.06
N LYS A 146 -18.44 58.83 -8.50
CA LYS A 146 -18.78 60.24 -8.25
C LYS A 146 -20.14 60.56 -8.89
N ASN A 147 -21.00 61.30 -8.17
CA ASN A 147 -21.85 62.42 -8.64
C ASN A 147 -22.81 62.80 -7.49
N ARG A 148 -22.77 64.01 -6.90
CA ARG A 148 -23.11 65.35 -7.41
C ARG A 148 -24.49 65.78 -6.87
N LYS A 149 -24.48 66.80 -5.98
CA LYS A 149 -25.59 67.73 -5.63
C LYS A 149 -26.83 67.07 -4.96
N GLU A 150 -27.59 67.68 -4.07
CA GLU A 150 -27.86 69.09 -3.78
C GLU A 150 -28.41 69.25 -2.35
N LYS A 151 -28.36 70.48 -1.84
CA LYS A 151 -28.72 70.91 -0.48
C LYS A 151 -30.19 70.61 -0.13
N GLY A 152 -30.44 70.36 1.16
CA GLY A 152 -31.77 70.50 1.74
C GLY A 152 -32.16 71.96 1.94
N LEU A 153 -33.41 72.27 1.60
CA LEU A 153 -34.43 72.99 2.39
C LEU A 153 -35.68 73.13 1.53
#